data_AF-A0A2V3HU69-F1
#
_entry.id   AF-A0A2V3HU69-F1
#
_cell.length_a   1.000
_cell.length_b   1.000
_cell.length_c   1.000
_cell.angle_alpha   90.00
_cell.angle_beta   90.00
_cell.angle_gamma   90.00
#
_symmetry.space_group_name_H-M   'P 1'
#
loop_
_entity.id
_entity.type
_entity.pdbx_description
1 polymer ?
#
loop_
_entity_poly.entity_id
_entity_poly.type
_entity_poly.pdbx_seq_one_letter_code
_entity_poly.pdbx_strand_id
1 'polypeptide(L)'
;MALASPSVIAAAVVALVAFVVLYDGWRVTQGRSQVGRLGRLSGGGFAWQADAGRELVRNGSQLVTLGVMMALPWILFERSGTPIWWLLLFDG
;
A
#
# COMPACT_ATOMS: atom_id res chain seq x y z
N MET A 1 22.81 13.17 19.08
CA MET A 1 22.66 11.72 18.80
C MET A 1 23.57 11.37 17.63
N ALA A 2 24.50 10.42 17.81
CA ALA A 2 25.30 9.92 16.69
C ALA A 2 24.40 9.06 15.79
N LEU A 3 24.44 9.30 14.48
CA LEU A 3 23.75 8.45 13.50
C LEU A 3 24.42 7.07 13.49
N ALA A 4 23.63 6.00 13.32
CA ALA A 4 24.16 4.65 13.19
C ALA A 4 25.15 4.54 12.02
N SER A 5 26.09 3.59 12.08
CA SER A 5 27.05 3.40 11.00
C SER A 5 26.33 3.05 9.67
N PRO A 6 26.88 3.46 8.50
CA PRO A 6 26.23 3.21 7.21
C PRO A 6 25.88 1.74 6.95
N SER A 7 26.72 0.81 7.43
CA SER A 7 26.48 -0.63 7.30
C SER A 7 25.26 -1.11 8.10
N VAL A 8 25.03 -0.55 9.30
CA VAL A 8 23.85 -0.86 10.12
C VAL A 8 22.58 -0.34 9.45
N ILE A 9 22.63 0.87 8.90
CA ILE A 9 21.50 1.45 8.17
C ILE A 9 21.18 0.62 6.92
N ALA A 10 22.20 0.26 6.14
CA ALA A 10 22.03 -0.56 4.96
C ALA A 10 21.42 -1.94 5.30
N ALA A 11 21.92 -2.61 6.34
CA ALA A 11 21.37 -3.88 6.80
C ALA A 11 19.90 -3.75 7.24
N ALA A 12 19.55 -2.67 7.95
CA ALA A 12 18.17 -2.42 8.36
C ALA A 12 17.24 -2.20 7.16
N VAL A 13 17.67 -1.43 6.16
CA VAL A 13 16.91 -1.21 4.92
C VAL A 13 16.72 -2.52 4.16
N VAL A 14 17.77 -3.33 3.99
CA VAL A 14 17.69 -4.64 3.32
C VAL A 14 16.74 -5.57 4.06
N ALA A 15 16.82 -5.64 5.39
CA ALA A 15 15.94 -6.47 6.20
C ALA A 15 14.47 -6.04 6.08
N LEU A 16 14.21 -4.73 6.10
CA LEU A 16 12.88 -4.18 5.92
C LEU A 16 12.31 -4.51 4.53
N VAL A 17 13.10 -4.30 3.47
CA VAL A 17 12.68 -4.62 2.09
C VAL A 17 12.43 -6.12 1.94
N ALA A 18 13.31 -6.97 2.48
CA ALA A 18 13.13 -8.42 2.45
C ALA A 18 11.82 -8.84 3.16
N PHE A 19 11.51 -8.24 4.31
CA PHE A 19 10.26 -8.48 5.01
C PHE A 19 9.04 -8.09 4.17
N VAL A 20 9.05 -6.90 3.54
CA VAL A 20 7.96 -6.44 2.67
C VAL A 20 7.73 -7.40 1.50
N VAL A 21 8.80 -7.85 0.84
CA VAL A 21 8.71 -8.80 -0.29
C VAL A 21 8.14 -10.15 0.17
N LEU A 22 8.58 -10.67 1.31
CA LEU A 22 8.04 -11.91 1.87
C LEU A 22 6.57 -11.78 2.25
N TYR A 23 6.20 -10.67 2.86
CA TYR A 23 4.81 -10.38 3.23
C TYR A 23 3.91 -10.29 2.00
N ASP A 24 4.35 -9.59 0.95
CA ASP A 24 3.60 -9.44 -0.30
C ASP A 24 3.43 -10.78 -1.01
N GLY A 25 4.51 -11.57 -1.10
CA GLY A 25 4.46 -12.94 -1.64
C GLY A 25 3.49 -13.84 -0.86
N TRP A 26 3.50 -13.78 0.47
CA TRP A 26 2.52 -14.51 1.29
C TRP A 26 1.08 -14.05 1.02
N ARG A 27 0.83 -12.74 0.93
CA ARG A 27 -0.49 -12.18 0.61
C ARG A 27 -1.02 -12.65 -0.75
N VAL A 28 -0.16 -12.75 -1.77
CA VAL A 28 -0.53 -13.28 -3.09
C VAL A 28 -1.03 -14.72 -2.99
N THR A 29 -0.42 -15.55 -2.13
CA THR A 29 -0.88 -16.94 -1.94
C THR A 29 -2.27 -17.00 -1.27
N GLN A 30 -2.58 -16.05 -0.39
CA GLN A 30 -3.89 -15.95 0.27
C GLN A 30 -4.98 -15.37 -0.64
N GLY A 31 -4.62 -14.54 -1.64
CA GLY A 31 -5.59 -13.93 -2.54
C GLY A 31 -6.35 -14.92 -3.44
N ARG A 32 -5.76 -16.09 -3.73
CA ARG A 32 -6.39 -17.12 -4.58
C ARG A 32 -7.64 -17.74 -3.98
N SER A 33 -7.76 -17.77 -2.64
CA SER A 33 -8.96 -18.28 -1.96
C SER A 33 -10.10 -17.26 -1.87
N GLN A 34 -9.83 -15.99 -2.22
CA GLN A 34 -10.75 -14.87 -2.10
C GLN A 34 -11.52 -14.56 -3.39
N VAL A 35 -11.24 -15.30 -4.48
CA VAL A 35 -12.08 -15.28 -5.69
C VAL A 35 -13.43 -15.88 -5.33
N GLY A 36 -14.36 -15.03 -4.93
CA GLY A 36 -15.76 -15.38 -4.66
C GLY A 36 -16.42 -16.12 -5.83
N ARG A 37 -17.47 -16.89 -5.53
CA ARG A 37 -18.34 -17.45 -6.56
C ARG A 37 -19.27 -16.37 -7.08
N LEU A 38 -19.37 -16.23 -8.39
CA LEU A 38 -20.36 -15.38 -9.04
C LEU A 38 -21.77 -15.81 -8.61
N GLY A 39 -22.48 -14.92 -7.91
CA GLY A 39 -23.86 -15.15 -7.49
C GLY A 39 -24.84 -14.85 -8.62
N ARG A 40 -25.95 -15.59 -8.69
CA ARG A 40 -26.99 -15.37 -9.70
C ARG A 40 -27.93 -14.25 -9.22
N LEU A 41 -28.14 -13.23 -10.06
CA LEU A 41 -29.05 -12.13 -9.78
C LEU A 41 -30.52 -12.53 -10.04
N SER A 42 -31.46 -11.93 -9.31
CA SER A 42 -32.90 -12.19 -9.42
C SER A 42 -33.50 -11.84 -10.79
N GLY A 43 -32.90 -10.90 -11.52
CA GLY A 43 -33.27 -10.52 -12.89
C GLY A 43 -32.50 -11.24 -14.00
N GLY A 44 -31.68 -12.24 -13.67
CA GLY A 44 -30.71 -12.83 -14.60
C GLY A 44 -29.34 -12.12 -14.55
N GLY A 45 -28.31 -12.82 -15.03
CA GLY A 45 -26.92 -12.37 -14.94
C GLY A 45 -26.21 -12.83 -13.66
N PHE A 46 -24.92 -12.52 -13.61
CA PHE A 46 -24.02 -12.89 -12.53
C PHE A 46 -23.33 -11.63 -11.99
N ALA A 47 -23.37 -11.43 -10.68
CA ALA A 47 -22.65 -10.33 -10.03
C ALA A 47 -21.80 -10.83 -8.87
N TRP A 48 -20.74 -10.06 -8.62
CA TRP A 48 -19.92 -10.21 -7.44
C TRP A 48 -20.66 -9.63 -6.24
N GLN A 49 -20.77 -10.41 -5.17
CA GLN A 49 -21.30 -9.91 -3.90
C GLN A 49 -20.24 -9.01 -3.25
N ALA A 50 -20.58 -7.73 -3.05
CA ALA A 50 -19.76 -6.83 -2.25
C ALA A 50 -19.83 -7.27 -0.78
N ASP A 51 -18.68 -7.68 -0.25
CA ASP A 51 -18.53 -8.09 1.14
C ASP A 51 -17.42 -7.22 1.73
N ALA A 52 -17.81 -6.27 2.59
CA ALA A 52 -16.92 -5.25 3.13
C ALA A 52 -15.68 -5.85 3.82
N GLY A 53 -15.82 -7.04 4.44
CA GLY A 53 -14.70 -7.76 5.04
C GLY A 53 -13.69 -8.26 4.00
N ARG A 54 -14.17 -8.76 2.85
CA ARG A 54 -13.30 -9.18 1.73
C ARG A 54 -12.70 -7.99 1.00
N GLU A 55 -13.43 -6.90 0.84
CA GLU A 55 -12.94 -5.69 0.18
C GLU A 55 -11.81 -5.01 0.96
N LEU A 56 -11.91 -4.96 2.30
CA LEU A 56 -10.84 -4.44 3.16
C LEU A 56 -9.57 -5.30 3.06
N VAL A 57 -9.70 -6.63 3.01
CA VAL A 57 -8.54 -7.53 2.85
C VAL A 57 -7.92 -7.40 1.45
N ARG A 58 -8.74 -7.16 0.41
CA ARG A 58 -8.26 -7.03 -0.97
C ARG A 58 -7.59 -5.68 -1.25
N ASN A 59 -8.19 -4.58 -0.80
CA ASN A 59 -7.76 -3.23 -1.14
C ASN A 59 -7.11 -2.47 0.03
N GLY A 60 -7.10 -3.02 1.25
CA GLY A 60 -6.57 -2.32 2.43
C GLY A 60 -5.11 -1.91 2.29
N SER A 61 -4.25 -2.73 1.67
CA SER A 61 -2.86 -2.37 1.39
C SER A 61 -2.75 -1.23 0.37
N GLN A 62 -3.64 -1.17 -0.62
CA GLN A 62 -3.70 -0.07 -1.59
C GLN A 62 -4.16 1.23 -0.92
N LEU A 63 -5.13 1.15 0.00
CA LEU A 63 -5.58 2.32 0.78
C LEU A 63 -4.47 2.86 1.69
N VAL A 64 -3.71 1.98 2.35
CA VAL A 64 -2.53 2.37 3.14
C VAL A 64 -1.48 2.99 2.24
N THR A 65 -1.21 2.40 1.06
CA THR A 65 -0.24 2.95 0.09
C THR A 65 -0.65 4.35 -0.37
N LEU A 66 -1.92 4.54 -0.68
CA LEU A 66 -2.47 5.84 -1.08
C LEU A 66 -2.33 6.86 0.05
N GLY A 67 -2.64 6.50 1.29
CA GLY A 67 -2.43 7.36 2.46
C GLY A 67 -0.96 7.74 2.66
N VAL A 68 -0.04 6.78 2.48
CA VAL A 68 1.40 7.04 2.54
C VAL A 68 1.83 7.99 1.42
N MET A 69 1.37 7.78 0.19
CA MET A 69 1.68 8.64 -0.96
C MET A 69 1.12 10.05 -0.81
N MET A 70 -0.02 10.22 -0.13
CA MET A 70 -0.55 11.54 0.21
C MET A 70 0.29 12.21 1.29
N ALA A 71 0.73 11.48 2.33
CA ALA A 71 1.48 12.06 3.44
C ALA A 71 2.97 12.33 3.14
N LEU A 72 3.63 11.45 2.35
CA LEU A 72 5.07 11.51 2.11
C LEU A 72 5.55 12.87 1.55
N PRO A 73 4.88 13.45 0.54
CA PRO A 73 5.28 14.73 -0.05
C PRO A 73 5.37 15.84 1.00
N TRP A 74 4.35 15.95 1.87
CA TRP A 74 4.30 16.95 2.95
C TRP A 74 5.47 16.80 3.93
N ILE A 75 5.85 15.56 4.25
CA ILE A 75 6.95 15.27 5.19
C ILE A 75 8.32 15.56 4.56
N LEU A 76 8.51 15.27 3.27
CA LEU A 76 9.81 15.34 2.60
C LEU A 76 10.10 16.70 1.95
N PHE A 77 9.06 17.49 1.71
CA PHE A 77 9.16 18.80 1.08
C PHE A 77 10.15 19.73 1.77
N GLU A 78 10.04 19.88 3.10
CA GLU A 78 10.89 20.77 3.90
C GLU A 78 12.38 20.39 3.81
N ARG A 79 12.68 19.11 3.57
CA ARG A 79 14.03 18.56 3.58
C ARG A 79 14.66 18.50 2.19
N SER A 80 13.85 18.55 1.14
CA SER A 80 14.29 18.35 -0.25
C SER A 80 14.63 19.64 -0.97
N GLY A 81 14.28 20.81 -0.40
CA GLY A 81 14.44 22.10 -1.08
C GLY A 81 13.52 22.27 -2.30
N THR A 82 12.50 21.41 -2.42
CA THR A 82 11.50 21.47 -3.48
C THR A 82 10.69 22.78 -3.32
N PRO A 83 10.34 23.51 -4.39
CA PRO A 83 9.43 24.66 -4.30
C PRO A 83 7.99 24.28 -3.93
N ILE A 84 7.33 25.05 -3.06
CA ILE A 84 5.99 24.72 -2.51
C ILE A 84 4.92 24.53 -3.58
N TRP A 85 5.06 25.22 -4.72
CA TRP A 85 4.14 25.12 -5.85
C TRP A 85 4.04 23.71 -6.43
N TRP A 86 5.12 22.93 -6.40
CA TRP A 86 5.08 21.54 -6.85
C TRP A 86 4.23 20.67 -5.93
N LEU A 87 4.27 20.95 -4.63
CA LEU A 87 3.48 20.20 -3.66
C LEU A 87 1.99 20.54 -3.77
N LEU A 88 1.66 21.82 -3.93
CA LEU A 88 0.28 22.27 -4.15
C LEU A 88 -0.33 21.78 -5.47
N LEU A 89 0.49 21.63 -6.54
CA LEU A 89 0.03 21.13 -7.84
C LEU A 89 -0.37 19.64 -7.81
N PHE A 90 0.31 18.83 -6.99
CA PHE A 90 0.11 17.38 -6.95
C PHE A 90 -0.75 16.90 -5.77
N ASP A 91 -1.00 17.74 -4.77
CA ASP A 91 -1.93 17.44 -3.66
C ASP A 91 -3.39 17.86 -3.95
N GLY A 92 -3.61 18.73 -4.95
CA GLY A 92 -4.92 19.29 -5.33
C GLY A 92 -5.70 18.50 -6.38
#